data_AF-A0A060IA04-F1
#
_entry.id   AF-A0A060IA04-F1
#
_cell.length_a   1.000
_cell.length_b   1.000
_cell.length_c   1.000
_cell.angle_alpha   90.00
_cell.angle_beta   90.00
_cell.angle_gamma   90.00
#
_symmetry.space_group_name_H-M   'P 1'
#
loop_
_entity.id
_entity.type
_entity.pdbx_description
1 polymer ?
#
loop_
_entity_poly.entity_id
_entity_poly.type
_entity_poly.pdbx_seq_one_letter_code
_entity_poly.pdbx_strand_id
1 'polypeptide(L)'
;MQILKHCLVAAALTLGLCSAGQAQEKTAISITRQPGILYLASHVMETQKLIEKHAAADGVADVTVEWRTFSGGGAQTDALLAGNVDIVNTGTGNLLLLWDRTRGKVKGIITSSAQPVIMVSNDPRIKSLKDITPSDKIAVPTVGVSTQAILLQMAAAKMLGEDKVKTFDPNTVQLGHPDAVAAIANPNHEVKNHFAAPPFQYIELKQQGVHRVTDSKEILGGALTQATFFTTTTFADANPKIVKALREATEEAVAFIKKDPKAALEAYKTVSGDKTSLDDLLAMLKEPGMDEWRTDPQGTMKFAEHLHKIGTLKTMPKAWTDYYLPDSAYLNGN
;
A
#
# COMPACT_ATOMS: atom_id res chain seq x y z
N MET A 1 -34.59 -76.98 35.63
CA MET A 1 -33.96 -77.25 34.32
C MET A 1 -33.93 -75.94 33.55
N GLN A 2 -32.79 -75.23 33.53
CA GLN A 2 -31.82 -75.24 32.40
C GLN A 2 -32.54 -74.71 31.12
N ILE A 3 -32.22 -73.55 30.55
CA ILE A 3 -30.92 -73.21 29.94
C ILE A 3 -30.81 -71.68 29.73
N LEU A 4 -29.65 -71.17 30.14
CA LEU A 4 -29.03 -69.88 29.86
C LEU A 4 -28.66 -69.74 28.36
N LYS A 5 -29.06 -68.68 27.64
CA LYS A 5 -28.46 -68.33 26.32
C LYS A 5 -28.50 -66.83 25.97
N HIS A 6 -27.32 -66.23 26.07
CA HIS A 6 -26.68 -65.26 25.17
C HIS A 6 -27.06 -63.77 25.21
N CYS A 7 -26.10 -63.02 25.78
CA CYS A 7 -25.79 -61.61 25.53
C CYS A 7 -25.76 -61.24 24.04
N LEU A 8 -26.24 -60.04 23.72
CA LEU A 8 -25.65 -59.19 22.68
C LEU A 8 -25.92 -57.72 23.01
N VAL A 9 -24.93 -57.11 23.66
CA VAL A 9 -24.76 -55.66 23.73
C VAL A 9 -24.13 -55.25 22.41
N ALA A 10 -24.85 -54.47 21.59
CA ALA A 10 -24.27 -53.78 20.44
C ALA A 10 -24.22 -52.28 20.76
N ALA A 11 -23.16 -51.85 21.43
CA ALA A 11 -22.81 -50.44 21.54
C ALA A 11 -22.09 -50.04 20.24
N ALA A 12 -22.80 -49.39 19.32
CA ALA A 12 -22.20 -48.79 18.14
C ALA A 12 -21.46 -47.50 18.57
N LEU A 13 -20.14 -47.58 18.75
CA LEU A 13 -19.28 -46.41 18.77
C LEU A 13 -19.25 -45.81 17.36
N THR A 14 -20.07 -44.78 17.11
CA THR A 14 -19.83 -43.85 16.01
C THR A 14 -18.60 -43.02 16.35
N LEU A 15 -17.42 -43.44 15.88
CA LEU A 15 -16.27 -42.55 15.75
C LEU A 15 -16.64 -41.46 14.74
N GLY A 16 -17.09 -40.33 15.27
CA GLY A 16 -17.12 -39.07 14.53
C GLY A 16 -15.69 -38.70 14.16
N LEU A 17 -15.28 -39.04 12.95
CA LEU A 17 -14.17 -38.39 12.27
C LEU A 17 -14.59 -36.93 12.07
N CYS A 18 -14.29 -36.09 13.08
CA CYS A 18 -14.14 -34.67 12.87
C CYS A 18 -12.92 -34.49 11.97
N SER A 19 -13.11 -34.70 10.67
CA SER A 19 -12.25 -34.08 9.67
C SER A 19 -12.35 -32.59 9.97
N ALA A 20 -11.31 -32.01 10.56
CA ALA A 20 -11.10 -30.58 10.48
C ALA A 20 -11.06 -30.28 8.98
N GLY A 21 -12.19 -29.89 8.41
CA GLY A 21 -12.28 -29.53 7.01
C GLY A 21 -11.28 -28.40 6.83
N GLN A 22 -10.18 -28.69 6.13
CA GLN A 22 -9.34 -27.62 5.62
C GLN A 22 -10.28 -26.77 4.77
N ALA A 23 -10.57 -25.56 5.25
CA ALA A 23 -11.37 -24.62 4.49
C ALA A 23 -10.75 -24.54 3.09
N GLN A 24 -11.56 -24.76 2.06
CA GLN A 24 -11.07 -24.68 0.70
C GLN A 24 -10.59 -23.24 0.46
N GLU A 25 -9.36 -23.11 -0.04
CA GLU A 25 -8.77 -21.84 -0.44
C GLU A 25 -9.73 -21.10 -1.38
N LYS A 26 -9.89 -19.80 -1.16
CA LYS A 26 -10.73 -18.94 -1.97
C LYS A 26 -10.16 -18.87 -3.40
N THR A 27 -11.02 -19.06 -4.40
CA THR A 27 -10.63 -19.00 -5.82
C THR A 27 -11.04 -17.69 -6.49
N ALA A 28 -11.91 -16.88 -5.89
CA ALA A 28 -12.22 -15.54 -6.37
C ALA A 28 -11.73 -14.52 -5.35
N ILE A 29 -10.61 -13.86 -5.62
CA ILE A 29 -10.01 -12.89 -4.69
C ILE A 29 -10.08 -11.48 -5.28
N SER A 30 -10.13 -10.49 -4.39
CA SER A 30 -10.18 -9.08 -4.76
C SER A 30 -9.01 -8.34 -4.14
N ILE A 31 -8.28 -7.60 -4.98
CA ILE A 31 -7.09 -6.87 -4.58
C ILE A 31 -7.23 -5.41 -4.99
N THR A 32 -6.96 -4.50 -4.06
CA THR A 32 -7.05 -3.06 -4.34
C THR A 32 -5.68 -2.44 -4.61
N ARG A 33 -5.68 -1.34 -5.38
CA ARG A 33 -4.56 -0.41 -5.54
C ARG A 33 -5.08 1.03 -5.64
N GLN A 34 -4.16 2.01 -5.69
CA GLN A 34 -4.48 3.38 -6.10
C GLN A 34 -3.96 3.66 -7.52
N PRO A 35 -4.42 4.75 -8.17
CA PRO A 35 -3.77 5.24 -9.39
C PRO A 35 -2.31 5.60 -9.13
N GLY A 36 -1.44 5.31 -10.11
CA GLY A 36 -0.06 5.74 -10.13
C GLY A 36 0.95 4.61 -10.25
N ILE A 37 2.19 4.99 -10.52
CA ILE A 37 3.24 4.04 -10.89
C ILE A 37 3.83 3.30 -9.69
N LEU A 38 3.60 3.80 -8.47
CA LEU A 38 3.98 3.10 -7.24
C LEU A 38 3.44 1.66 -7.18
N TYR A 39 2.37 1.38 -7.93
CA TYR A 39 1.69 0.10 -8.02
C TYR A 39 2.06 -0.69 -9.29
N LEU A 40 3.16 -0.37 -9.98
CA LEU A 40 3.57 -1.00 -11.24
C LEU A 40 3.60 -2.54 -11.14
N ALA A 41 4.08 -3.08 -10.01
CA ALA A 41 4.08 -4.52 -9.76
C ALA A 41 2.66 -5.13 -9.86
N SER A 42 1.64 -4.47 -9.31
CA SER A 42 0.24 -4.91 -9.44
C SER A 42 -0.23 -4.95 -10.90
N HIS A 43 0.20 -4.01 -11.75
CA HIS A 43 -0.18 -3.97 -13.17
C HIS A 43 0.52 -5.09 -13.96
N VAL A 44 1.78 -5.38 -13.64
CA VAL A 44 2.52 -6.52 -14.20
C VAL A 44 1.87 -7.83 -13.77
N MET A 45 1.56 -7.99 -12.48
CA MET A 45 0.90 -9.18 -11.96
C MET A 45 -0.46 -9.42 -12.61
N GLU A 46 -1.26 -8.36 -12.80
CA GLU A 46 -2.58 -8.42 -13.45
C GLU A 46 -2.48 -8.85 -14.91
N THR A 47 -1.64 -8.17 -15.71
CA THR A 47 -1.51 -8.46 -17.14
C THR A 47 -0.91 -9.83 -17.43
N GLN A 48 -0.02 -10.31 -16.56
CA GLN A 48 0.65 -11.60 -16.69
C GLN A 48 -0.02 -12.72 -15.86
N LYS A 49 -1.11 -12.42 -15.14
CA LYS A 49 -1.84 -13.36 -14.28
C LYS A 49 -0.93 -14.12 -13.31
N LEU A 50 0.00 -13.40 -12.67
CA LEU A 50 1.07 -14.03 -11.89
C LEU A 50 0.54 -14.71 -10.62
N ILE A 51 -0.47 -14.14 -9.96
CA ILE A 51 -1.05 -14.74 -8.75
C ILE A 51 -1.75 -16.05 -9.13
N GLU A 52 -2.54 -16.04 -10.20
CA GLU A 52 -3.24 -17.20 -10.72
C GLU A 52 -2.27 -18.31 -11.12
N LYS A 53 -1.18 -17.95 -11.81
CA LYS A 53 -0.09 -18.86 -12.20
C LYS A 53 0.55 -19.53 -10.98
N HIS A 54 0.94 -18.76 -9.97
CA HIS A 54 1.59 -19.29 -8.77
C HIS A 54 0.62 -20.12 -7.91
N ALA A 55 -0.63 -19.68 -7.75
CA ALA A 55 -1.64 -20.43 -7.00
C ALA A 55 -1.96 -21.79 -7.66
N ALA A 56 -2.06 -21.84 -8.98
CA ALA A 56 -2.26 -23.09 -9.72
C ALA A 56 -1.07 -24.05 -9.56
N ALA A 57 0.17 -23.54 -9.55
CA ALA A 57 1.36 -24.35 -9.29
C ALA A 57 1.37 -24.97 -7.88
N ASP A 58 0.74 -24.30 -6.91
CA ASP A 58 0.55 -24.79 -5.53
C ASP A 58 -0.74 -25.61 -5.34
N GLY A 59 -1.44 -25.92 -6.42
CA GLY A 59 -2.62 -26.79 -6.43
C GLY A 59 -3.94 -26.09 -6.06
N VAL A 60 -4.00 -24.76 -6.10
CA VAL A 60 -5.26 -24.01 -6.06
C VAL A 60 -5.64 -23.64 -7.49
N ALA A 61 -6.43 -24.49 -8.13
CA ALA A 61 -6.89 -24.27 -9.49
C ALA A 61 -7.94 -23.14 -9.56
N ASP A 62 -8.11 -22.58 -10.76
CA ASP A 62 -9.18 -21.64 -11.11
C ASP A 62 -9.23 -20.36 -10.26
N VAL A 63 -8.08 -19.92 -9.73
CA VAL A 63 -7.97 -18.62 -9.07
C VAL A 63 -8.22 -17.50 -10.08
N THR A 64 -9.01 -16.51 -9.68
CA THR A 64 -9.30 -15.29 -10.40
C THR A 64 -9.08 -14.10 -9.49
N VAL A 65 -8.40 -13.08 -10.01
CA VAL A 65 -8.11 -11.86 -9.25
C VAL A 65 -8.90 -10.69 -9.83
N GLU A 66 -9.80 -10.13 -9.02
CA GLU A 66 -10.48 -8.88 -9.30
C GLU A 66 -9.64 -7.70 -8.78
N TRP A 67 -9.11 -6.90 -9.70
CA TRP A 67 -8.35 -5.69 -9.37
C TRP A 67 -9.27 -4.48 -9.25
N ARG A 68 -9.28 -3.82 -8.08
CA ARG A 68 -10.07 -2.61 -7.83
C ARG A 68 -9.18 -1.40 -7.61
N THR A 69 -9.57 -0.25 -8.15
CA THR A 69 -8.82 1.00 -8.00
C THR A 69 -9.61 1.99 -7.14
N PHE A 70 -8.98 2.48 -6.07
CA PHE A 70 -9.55 3.50 -5.18
C PHE A 70 -8.69 4.76 -5.20
N SER A 71 -9.31 5.93 -5.03
CA SER A 71 -8.59 7.22 -5.05
C SER A 71 -7.66 7.41 -3.85
N GLY A 72 -8.00 6.82 -2.70
CA GLY A 72 -7.31 7.00 -1.42
C GLY A 72 -7.04 5.68 -0.69
N GLY A 73 -6.07 5.68 0.21
CA GLY A 73 -5.79 4.54 1.08
C GLY A 73 -6.89 4.30 2.12
N GLY A 74 -7.50 5.37 2.67
CA GLY A 74 -8.60 5.25 3.62
C GLY A 74 -9.80 4.44 3.10
N ALA A 75 -10.21 4.68 1.84
CA ALA A 75 -11.31 3.92 1.23
C ALA A 75 -10.97 2.43 1.05
N GLN A 76 -9.71 2.10 0.74
CA GLN A 76 -9.26 0.71 0.69
C GLN A 76 -9.30 0.05 2.07
N THR A 77 -8.85 0.77 3.09
CA THR A 77 -8.85 0.23 4.46
C THR A 77 -10.27 0.01 4.98
N ASP A 78 -11.20 0.90 4.67
CA ASP A 78 -12.61 0.74 5.05
C ASP A 78 -13.22 -0.47 4.32
N ALA A 79 -12.92 -0.64 3.02
CA ALA A 79 -13.37 -1.80 2.26
C ALA A 79 -12.81 -3.12 2.82
N LEU A 80 -11.54 -3.15 3.26
CA LEU A 80 -10.94 -4.33 3.89
C LEU A 80 -11.63 -4.67 5.21
N LEU A 81 -11.84 -3.66 6.07
CA LEU A 81 -12.50 -3.85 7.37
C LEU A 81 -13.97 -4.27 7.23
N ALA A 82 -14.64 -3.83 6.17
CA ALA A 82 -16.00 -4.25 5.83
C ALA A 82 -16.08 -5.66 5.22
N GLY A 83 -14.94 -6.29 4.89
CA GLY A 83 -14.90 -7.58 4.18
C GLY A 83 -15.29 -7.48 2.70
N ASN A 84 -15.30 -6.27 2.13
CA ASN A 84 -15.64 -6.05 0.73
C ASN A 84 -14.48 -6.35 -0.23
N VAL A 85 -13.25 -6.34 0.29
CA VAL A 85 -12.04 -6.71 -0.44
C VAL A 85 -11.15 -7.63 0.41
N ASP A 86 -10.38 -8.50 -0.23
CA ASP A 86 -9.58 -9.50 0.47
C ASP A 86 -8.19 -8.96 0.86
N ILE A 87 -7.55 -8.24 -0.07
CA ILE A 87 -6.19 -7.73 0.08
C ILE A 87 -6.18 -6.29 -0.43
N VAL A 88 -5.39 -5.44 0.21
CA VAL A 88 -5.21 -4.05 -0.23
C VAL A 88 -3.74 -3.75 -0.47
N ASN A 89 -3.45 -2.86 -1.43
CA ASN A 89 -2.12 -2.32 -1.68
C ASN A 89 -2.14 -0.79 -1.52
N THR A 90 -1.54 -0.30 -0.44
CA THR A 90 -1.43 1.15 -0.15
C THR A 90 -0.19 1.43 0.72
N GLY A 91 -0.03 2.68 1.18
CA GLY A 91 1.15 3.14 1.90
C GLY A 91 1.23 2.72 3.37
N THR A 92 2.44 2.81 3.91
CA THR A 92 2.85 2.42 5.27
C THR A 92 1.95 2.97 6.38
N GLY A 93 1.50 4.23 6.28
CA GLY A 93 0.65 4.84 7.30
C GLY A 93 -0.67 4.09 7.52
N ASN A 94 -1.30 3.62 6.45
CA ASN A 94 -2.55 2.85 6.53
C ASN A 94 -2.33 1.46 7.13
N LEU A 95 -1.22 0.78 6.77
CA LEU A 95 -0.86 -0.51 7.35
C LEU A 95 -0.68 -0.39 8.86
N LEU A 96 0.14 0.56 9.32
CA LEU A 96 0.40 0.78 10.75
C LEU A 96 -0.88 1.11 11.51
N LEU A 97 -1.73 1.99 10.95
CA LEU A 97 -2.99 2.37 11.55
C LEU A 97 -3.92 1.17 11.73
N LEU A 98 -4.05 0.31 10.71
CA LEU A 98 -4.93 -0.86 10.78
C LEU A 98 -4.36 -1.93 11.69
N TRP A 99 -3.05 -2.15 11.65
CA TRP A 99 -2.39 -3.07 12.58
C TRP A 99 -2.70 -2.69 14.04
N ASP A 100 -2.52 -1.42 14.42
CA ASP A 100 -2.77 -0.96 15.80
C ASP A 100 -4.26 -1.02 16.16
N ARG A 101 -5.14 -0.44 15.32
CA ARG A 101 -6.59 -0.38 15.59
C ARG A 101 -7.24 -1.76 15.66
N THR A 102 -6.77 -2.71 14.85
CA THR A 102 -7.29 -4.08 14.84
C THR A 102 -6.58 -4.99 15.83
N ARG A 103 -5.63 -4.46 16.62
CA ARG A 103 -4.83 -5.21 17.60
C ARG A 103 -4.10 -6.40 16.96
N GLY A 104 -3.42 -6.14 15.84
CA GLY A 104 -2.62 -7.10 15.10
C GLY A 104 -3.41 -8.02 14.17
N LYS A 105 -4.72 -7.84 14.01
CA LYS A 105 -5.54 -8.67 13.11
C LYS A 105 -5.42 -8.30 11.64
N VAL A 106 -4.82 -7.15 11.30
CA VAL A 106 -4.40 -6.78 9.95
C VAL A 106 -2.88 -6.69 9.91
N LYS A 107 -2.27 -7.31 8.90
CA LYS A 107 -0.81 -7.43 8.77
C LYS A 107 -0.35 -7.33 7.32
N GLY A 108 0.85 -6.76 7.14
CA GLY A 108 1.60 -6.68 5.90
C GLY A 108 1.98 -8.05 5.35
N ILE A 109 1.93 -8.19 4.04
CA ILE A 109 2.34 -9.39 3.29
C ILE A 109 3.68 -9.12 2.63
N ILE A 110 3.78 -8.11 1.77
CA ILE A 110 4.99 -7.83 1.00
C ILE A 110 4.95 -6.39 0.48
N THR A 111 6.12 -5.74 0.38
CA THR A 111 6.25 -4.42 -0.24
C THR A 111 6.42 -4.55 -1.75
N SER A 112 6.09 -3.51 -2.53
CA SER A 112 6.39 -3.50 -3.96
C SER A 112 7.15 -2.26 -4.44
N SER A 113 7.22 -1.20 -3.63
CA SER A 113 7.93 0.04 -4.00
C SER A 113 8.32 0.91 -2.81
N ALA A 114 9.40 1.68 -2.98
CA ALA A 114 9.88 2.67 -2.02
C ALA A 114 10.34 4.00 -2.65
N GLN A 115 9.70 4.38 -3.76
CA GLN A 115 10.08 5.53 -4.58
C GLN A 115 9.76 6.87 -3.90
N PRO A 116 10.47 7.96 -4.24
CA PRO A 116 10.22 9.26 -3.62
C PRO A 116 8.87 9.84 -4.03
N VAL A 117 8.23 10.52 -3.07
CA VAL A 117 7.09 11.41 -3.32
C VAL A 117 7.54 12.85 -3.20
N ILE A 118 7.02 13.72 -4.05
CA ILE A 118 7.44 15.12 -4.15
C ILE A 118 6.24 16.03 -3.86
N MET A 119 6.46 17.04 -3.02
CA MET A 119 5.51 18.14 -2.90
C MET A 119 5.80 19.19 -3.97
N VAL A 120 4.79 19.52 -4.76
CA VAL A 120 4.84 20.55 -5.79
C VAL A 120 3.88 21.69 -5.45
N SER A 121 4.14 22.87 -6.03
CA SER A 121 3.26 24.04 -5.93
C SER A 121 3.22 24.79 -7.25
N ASN A 122 2.04 25.34 -7.62
CA ASN A 122 1.91 26.34 -8.69
C ASN A 122 1.81 27.78 -8.15
N ASP A 123 1.93 27.99 -6.83
CA ASP A 123 2.00 29.32 -6.23
C ASP A 123 3.46 29.77 -6.14
N PRO A 124 3.88 30.83 -6.85
CA PRO A 124 5.26 31.27 -6.87
C PRO A 124 5.79 31.71 -5.50
N ARG A 125 4.92 32.04 -4.54
CA ARG A 125 5.31 32.41 -3.16
C ARG A 125 5.83 31.21 -2.36
N ILE A 126 5.32 30.00 -2.63
CA ILE A 126 5.58 28.80 -1.82
C ILE A 126 6.84 28.11 -2.34
N LYS A 127 8.02 28.47 -1.84
CA LYS A 127 9.30 27.84 -2.23
C LYS A 127 9.77 26.78 -1.24
N SER A 128 9.22 26.80 -0.04
CA SER A 128 9.50 25.87 1.04
C SER A 128 8.27 25.68 1.92
N LEU A 129 8.29 24.68 2.80
CA LEU A 129 7.24 24.50 3.80
C LEU A 129 7.09 25.69 4.77
N LYS A 130 8.09 26.58 4.87
CA LYS A 130 8.02 27.78 5.72
C LYS A 130 7.12 28.87 5.14
N ASP A 131 6.84 28.81 3.85
CA ASP A 131 6.04 29.80 3.13
C ASP A 131 4.53 29.50 3.20
N ILE A 132 4.17 28.31 3.73
CA ILE A 132 2.78 27.89 3.92
C ILE A 132 2.12 28.72 5.01
N THR A 133 0.96 29.28 4.67
CA THR A 133 0.07 30.04 5.54
C THR A 133 -1.20 29.24 5.85
N PRO A 134 -2.01 29.62 6.86
CA PRO A 134 -3.24 28.89 7.20
C PRO A 134 -4.28 28.80 6.08
N SER A 135 -4.23 29.67 5.06
CA SER A 135 -5.15 29.65 3.91
C SER A 135 -4.73 28.69 2.81
N ASP A 136 -3.46 28.28 2.74
CA ASP A 136 -2.97 27.46 1.65
C ASP A 136 -3.49 26.02 1.76
N LYS A 137 -3.86 25.41 0.62
CA LYS A 137 -4.37 24.04 0.58
C LYS A 137 -3.35 23.09 -0.03
N ILE A 138 -3.16 21.94 0.60
CA ILE A 138 -2.24 20.87 0.21
C ILE A 138 -3.05 19.59 -0.04
N ALA A 139 -3.11 19.14 -1.29
CA ALA A 139 -3.74 17.88 -1.63
C ALA A 139 -2.94 16.69 -1.07
N VAL A 140 -3.64 15.76 -0.41
CA VAL A 140 -3.14 14.45 0.02
C VAL A 140 -4.21 13.38 -0.16
N PRO A 141 -3.87 12.10 -0.39
CA PRO A 141 -4.87 11.04 -0.60
C PRO A 141 -5.74 10.72 0.62
N THR A 142 -5.23 10.92 1.84
CA THR A 142 -5.96 10.67 3.08
C THR A 142 -5.39 11.57 4.17
N VAL A 143 -6.22 12.50 4.67
CA VAL A 143 -5.83 13.46 5.71
C VAL A 143 -5.34 12.73 6.96
N GLY A 144 -4.23 13.19 7.52
CA GLY A 144 -3.63 12.68 8.77
C GLY A 144 -3.01 11.28 8.71
N VAL A 145 -3.27 10.48 7.67
CA VAL A 145 -2.89 9.05 7.64
C VAL A 145 -2.10 8.66 6.39
N SER A 146 -2.29 9.33 5.25
CA SER A 146 -1.50 9.00 4.06
C SER A 146 -0.03 9.28 4.31
N THR A 147 0.84 8.61 3.54
CA THR A 147 2.29 8.84 3.61
C THR A 147 2.64 10.32 3.57
N GLN A 148 1.97 11.07 2.72
CA GLN A 148 2.18 12.50 2.52
C GLN A 148 1.78 13.34 3.74
N ALA A 149 0.64 13.03 4.36
CA ALA A 149 0.22 13.72 5.57
C ALA A 149 1.21 13.47 6.72
N ILE A 150 1.69 12.23 6.85
CA ILE A 150 2.68 11.86 7.87
C ILE A 150 4.02 12.56 7.60
N LEU A 151 4.47 12.64 6.35
CA LEU A 151 5.67 13.37 5.98
C LEU A 151 5.57 14.86 6.33
N LEU A 152 4.41 15.50 6.10
CA LEU A 152 4.19 16.89 6.54
C LEU A 152 4.30 17.03 8.05
N GLN A 153 3.76 16.08 8.83
CA GLN A 153 3.87 16.11 10.29
C GLN A 153 5.32 15.93 10.76
N MET A 154 6.06 15.01 10.17
CA MET A 154 7.49 14.81 10.46
C MET A 154 8.33 16.03 10.08
N ALA A 155 8.01 16.67 8.94
CA ALA A 155 8.65 17.92 8.54
C ALA A 155 8.34 19.05 9.53
N ALA A 156 7.08 19.19 9.96
CA ALA A 156 6.69 20.16 10.98
C ALA A 156 7.43 19.92 12.31
N ALA A 157 7.55 18.65 12.76
CA ALA A 157 8.30 18.30 13.96
C ALA A 157 9.78 18.75 13.86
N LYS A 158 10.43 18.45 12.73
CA LYS A 158 11.83 18.83 12.47
C LYS A 158 12.03 20.35 12.38
N MET A 159 11.05 21.08 11.83
CA MET A 159 11.15 22.52 11.60
C MET A 159 10.77 23.36 12.82
N LEU A 160 9.76 22.92 13.59
CA LEU A 160 9.04 23.75 14.55
C LEU A 160 9.01 23.15 15.96
N GLY A 161 9.49 21.92 16.13
CA GLY A 161 9.43 21.18 17.39
C GLY A 161 8.29 20.18 17.45
N GLU A 162 8.44 19.23 18.39
CA GLU A 162 7.58 18.05 18.54
C GLU A 162 6.15 18.39 18.99
N ASP A 163 5.95 19.54 19.64
CA ASP A 163 4.62 20.05 20.03
C ASP A 163 3.86 20.67 18.84
N LYS A 164 4.54 20.88 17.70
CA LYS A 164 4.02 21.54 16.49
C LYS A 164 3.81 20.59 15.31
N VAL A 165 3.81 19.28 15.55
CA VAL A 165 3.65 18.25 14.51
C VAL A 165 2.39 18.43 13.64
N LYS A 166 1.32 19.03 14.19
CA LYS A 166 0.05 19.23 13.48
C LYS A 166 -0.04 20.56 12.73
N THR A 167 1.06 21.30 12.60
CA THR A 167 1.05 22.65 11.99
C THR A 167 0.41 22.66 10.60
N PHE A 168 0.70 21.64 9.77
CA PHE A 168 0.17 21.56 8.41
C PHE A 168 -1.12 20.75 8.28
N ASP A 169 -1.60 20.09 9.34
CA ASP A 169 -2.81 19.25 9.27
C ASP A 169 -4.03 20.07 8.74
N PRO A 170 -4.31 21.32 9.21
CA PRO A 170 -5.42 22.12 8.72
C PRO A 170 -5.29 22.57 7.25
N ASN A 171 -4.09 22.54 6.69
CA ASN A 171 -3.83 22.85 5.28
C ASN A 171 -4.16 21.68 4.36
N THR A 172 -4.20 20.45 4.89
CA THR A 172 -4.43 19.27 4.07
C THR A 172 -5.89 19.14 3.62
N VAL A 173 -6.08 18.78 2.35
CA VAL A 173 -7.39 18.45 1.76
C VAL A 173 -7.31 17.10 1.07
N GLN A 174 -8.39 16.33 1.15
CA GLN A 174 -8.44 14.99 0.58
C GLN A 174 -8.75 15.06 -0.92
N LEU A 175 -7.78 14.69 -1.76
CA LEU A 175 -7.96 14.51 -3.21
C LEU A 175 -7.17 13.29 -3.68
N GLY A 176 -7.71 12.53 -4.63
CA GLY A 176 -6.94 11.53 -5.36
C GLY A 176 -5.86 12.22 -6.21
N HIS A 177 -4.73 11.54 -6.45
CA HIS A 177 -3.65 12.14 -7.23
C HIS A 177 -4.09 12.66 -8.61
N PRO A 178 -4.91 11.95 -9.42
CA PRO A 178 -5.41 12.49 -10.69
C PRO A 178 -6.22 13.78 -10.53
N ASP A 179 -7.08 13.86 -9.51
CA ASP A 179 -7.92 15.04 -9.24
C ASP A 179 -7.06 16.22 -8.79
N ALA A 180 -6.01 15.96 -8.01
CA ALA A 180 -5.03 16.96 -7.59
C ALA A 180 -4.23 17.51 -8.78
N VAL A 181 -3.86 16.67 -9.77
CA VAL A 181 -3.24 17.17 -11.02
C VAL A 181 -4.16 18.14 -11.75
N ALA A 182 -5.45 17.80 -11.86
CA ALA A 182 -6.44 18.68 -12.49
C ALA A 182 -6.63 20.00 -11.71
N ALA A 183 -6.59 19.94 -10.37
CA ALA A 183 -6.64 21.11 -9.51
C ALA A 183 -5.42 22.02 -9.69
N ILE A 184 -4.20 21.45 -9.72
CA ILE A 184 -2.95 22.19 -9.96
C ILE A 184 -2.93 22.83 -11.36
N ALA A 185 -3.47 22.15 -12.37
CA ALA A 185 -3.56 22.69 -13.73
C ALA A 185 -4.52 23.88 -13.85
N ASN A 186 -5.45 24.06 -12.90
CA ASN A 186 -6.39 25.16 -12.90
C ASN A 186 -5.87 26.36 -12.07
N PRO A 187 -5.49 27.49 -12.71
CA PRO A 187 -4.95 28.64 -12.02
C PRO A 187 -5.96 29.34 -11.08
N ASN A 188 -7.25 29.02 -11.16
CA ASN A 188 -8.28 29.57 -10.27
C ASN A 188 -8.71 28.61 -9.14
N HIS A 189 -8.20 27.37 -9.11
CA HIS A 189 -8.54 26.41 -8.07
C HIS A 189 -7.85 26.77 -6.73
N GLU A 190 -8.50 26.53 -5.59
CA GLU A 190 -7.95 26.86 -4.25
C GLU A 190 -6.76 25.98 -3.85
N VAL A 191 -6.72 24.74 -4.35
CA VAL A 191 -5.59 23.82 -4.17
C VAL A 191 -4.46 24.22 -5.10
N LYS A 192 -3.41 24.78 -4.49
CA LYS A 192 -2.17 25.21 -5.16
C LYS A 192 -0.97 24.32 -4.88
N ASN A 193 -1.12 23.38 -3.96
CA ASN A 193 -0.04 22.48 -3.54
C ASN A 193 -0.53 21.04 -3.56
N HIS A 194 0.34 20.13 -3.97
CA HIS A 194 0.05 18.71 -3.99
C HIS A 194 1.28 17.96 -3.52
N PHE A 195 1.12 17.12 -2.49
CA PHE A 195 2.14 16.15 -2.15
C PHE A 195 1.87 14.89 -2.97
N ALA A 196 2.57 14.81 -4.10
CA ALA A 196 2.24 13.93 -5.20
C ALA A 196 3.04 12.64 -5.16
N ALA A 197 2.45 11.58 -5.69
CA ALA A 197 3.15 10.35 -6.04
C ALA A 197 3.47 10.33 -7.54
N PRO A 198 4.47 9.57 -7.99
CA PRO A 198 4.71 9.37 -9.41
C PRO A 198 3.55 8.57 -10.06
N PRO A 199 3.19 8.86 -11.32
CA PRO A 199 3.84 9.83 -12.21
C PRO A 199 3.37 11.28 -12.02
N PHE A 200 2.36 11.51 -11.18
CA PHE A 200 1.65 12.79 -11.07
C PHE A 200 2.57 13.98 -10.75
N GLN A 201 3.53 13.81 -9.85
CA GLN A 201 4.50 14.87 -9.53
C GLN A 201 5.28 15.35 -10.78
N TYR A 202 5.62 14.44 -11.69
CA TYR A 202 6.37 14.77 -12.91
C TYR A 202 5.46 15.32 -14.01
N ILE A 203 4.20 14.90 -14.03
CA ILE A 203 3.17 15.50 -14.88
C ILE A 203 2.96 16.96 -14.48
N GLU A 204 2.85 17.23 -13.18
CA GLU A 204 2.64 18.57 -12.64
C GLU A 204 3.87 19.45 -12.86
N LEU A 205 5.09 18.96 -12.63
CA LEU A 205 6.33 19.71 -12.87
C LEU A 205 6.54 20.13 -14.33
N LYS A 206 5.84 19.51 -15.29
CA LYS A 206 5.84 19.95 -16.70
C LYS A 206 4.86 21.09 -16.98
N GLN A 207 3.94 21.38 -16.06
CA GLN A 207 2.97 22.47 -16.22
C GLN A 207 3.63 23.82 -15.92
N GLN A 208 3.16 24.87 -16.61
CA GLN A 208 3.73 26.20 -16.46
C GLN A 208 3.56 26.72 -15.02
N GLY A 209 4.66 27.17 -14.42
CA GLY A 209 4.66 27.78 -13.09
C GLY A 209 4.67 26.80 -11.92
N VAL A 210 4.65 25.49 -12.18
CA VAL A 210 4.78 24.47 -11.13
C VAL A 210 6.25 24.25 -10.78
N HIS A 211 6.57 24.21 -9.49
CA HIS A 211 7.91 23.89 -9.00
C HIS A 211 7.85 22.94 -7.80
N ARG A 212 8.96 22.24 -7.57
CA ARG A 212 9.17 21.38 -6.39
C ARG A 212 9.35 22.24 -5.13
N VAL A 213 8.74 21.81 -4.03
CA VAL A 213 8.83 22.43 -2.69
C VAL A 213 9.72 21.59 -1.76
N THR A 214 9.49 20.28 -1.69
CA THR A 214 10.29 19.31 -0.91
C THR A 214 10.01 17.88 -1.39
N ASP A 215 10.68 16.87 -0.82
CA ASP A 215 10.38 15.46 -1.07
C ASP A 215 10.52 14.57 0.18
N SER A 216 10.10 13.31 0.05
CA SER A 216 10.18 12.34 1.14
C SER A 216 11.61 12.08 1.62
N LYS A 217 12.63 12.16 0.76
CA LYS A 217 14.04 11.92 1.13
C LYS A 217 14.59 13.07 1.97
N GLU A 218 14.29 14.32 1.64
CA GLU A 218 14.67 15.50 2.43
C GLU A 218 14.06 15.48 3.84
N ILE A 219 12.83 14.98 3.94
CA ILE A 219 12.09 14.88 5.21
C ILE A 219 12.60 13.70 6.04
N LEU A 220 12.64 12.49 5.47
CA LEU A 220 12.90 11.24 6.20
C LEU A 220 14.38 10.87 6.30
N GLY A 221 15.21 11.36 5.37
CA GLY A 221 16.62 11.00 5.27
C GLY A 221 16.88 9.57 4.77
N GLY A 222 15.97 8.96 4.01
CA GLY A 222 16.11 7.61 3.48
C GLY A 222 14.93 7.18 2.61
N ALA A 223 14.99 5.95 2.11
CA ALA A 223 13.88 5.33 1.37
C ALA A 223 12.67 5.12 2.30
N LEU A 224 11.47 5.13 1.72
CA LEU A 224 10.21 4.94 2.41
C LEU A 224 9.32 4.03 1.58
N THR A 225 8.81 2.96 2.18
CA THR A 225 7.81 2.11 1.54
C THR A 225 6.57 2.91 1.17
N GLN A 226 6.24 2.88 -0.12
CA GLN A 226 5.12 3.59 -0.72
C GLN A 226 3.91 2.70 -1.03
N ALA A 227 4.15 1.45 -1.41
CA ALA A 227 3.11 0.47 -1.68
C ALA A 227 3.47 -0.85 -1.01
N THR A 228 2.56 -1.34 -0.17
CA THR A 228 2.65 -2.66 0.46
C THR A 228 1.29 -3.35 0.47
N PHE A 229 1.30 -4.63 0.15
CA PHE A 229 0.13 -5.48 0.25
C PHE A 229 -0.10 -5.87 1.70
N PHE A 230 -1.34 -5.80 2.17
CA PHE A 230 -1.74 -6.29 3.48
C PHE A 230 -3.17 -6.82 3.48
N THR A 231 -3.47 -7.68 4.46
CA THR A 231 -4.76 -8.36 4.59
C THR A 231 -5.08 -8.62 6.07
N THR A 232 -6.26 -9.18 6.32
CA THR A 232 -6.62 -9.69 7.65
C THR A 232 -5.91 -11.02 7.91
N THR A 233 -5.49 -11.24 9.15
CA THR A 233 -4.97 -12.53 9.63
C THR A 233 -5.95 -13.66 9.36
N THR A 234 -7.25 -13.44 9.55
CA THR A 234 -8.29 -14.44 9.22
C THR A 234 -8.27 -14.84 7.75
N PHE A 235 -8.12 -13.90 6.82
CA PHE A 235 -7.97 -14.23 5.40
C PHE A 235 -6.66 -14.98 5.15
N ALA A 236 -5.55 -14.54 5.74
CA ALA A 236 -4.25 -15.17 5.54
C ALA A 236 -4.21 -16.61 6.07
N ASP A 237 -4.78 -16.86 7.25
CA ASP A 237 -4.83 -18.19 7.88
C ASP A 237 -5.73 -19.16 7.10
N ALA A 238 -6.82 -18.64 6.52
CA ALA A 238 -7.73 -19.42 5.70
C ALA A 238 -7.22 -19.64 4.26
N ASN A 239 -6.31 -18.78 3.78
CA ASN A 239 -5.83 -18.80 2.40
C ASN A 239 -4.29 -18.73 2.28
N PRO A 240 -3.53 -19.60 2.98
CA PRO A 240 -2.07 -19.51 3.00
C PRO A 240 -1.42 -19.66 1.62
N LYS A 241 -2.00 -20.46 0.71
CA LYS A 241 -1.47 -20.62 -0.65
C LYS A 241 -1.70 -19.38 -1.50
N ILE A 242 -2.85 -18.72 -1.35
CA ILE A 242 -3.08 -17.42 -2.01
C ILE A 242 -2.08 -16.37 -1.51
N VAL A 243 -1.81 -16.30 -0.21
CA VAL A 243 -0.83 -15.36 0.34
C VAL A 243 0.59 -15.66 -0.18
N LYS A 244 0.98 -16.94 -0.26
CA LYS A 244 2.25 -17.35 -0.88
C LYS A 244 2.32 -16.94 -2.35
N ALA A 245 1.29 -17.26 -3.13
CA ALA A 245 1.21 -16.91 -4.55
C ALA A 245 1.29 -15.40 -4.77
N LEU A 246 0.68 -14.57 -3.91
CA LEU A 246 0.82 -13.12 -3.97
C LEU A 246 2.26 -12.66 -3.72
N ARG A 247 2.98 -13.25 -2.74
CA ARG A 247 4.38 -12.92 -2.48
C ARG A 247 5.27 -13.25 -3.69
N GLU A 248 5.16 -14.48 -4.19
CA GLU A 248 5.94 -14.95 -5.35
C GLU A 248 5.61 -14.15 -6.61
N ALA A 249 4.34 -13.81 -6.83
CA ALA A 249 3.92 -12.93 -7.92
C ALA A 249 4.51 -11.52 -7.79
N THR A 250 4.57 -10.97 -6.57
CA THR A 250 5.15 -9.64 -6.33
C THR A 250 6.66 -9.65 -6.57
N GLU A 251 7.36 -10.69 -6.12
CA GLU A 251 8.80 -10.88 -6.36
C GLU A 251 9.11 -11.01 -7.85
N GLU A 252 8.36 -11.86 -8.57
CA GLU A 252 8.49 -12.04 -10.02
C GLU A 252 8.22 -10.70 -10.75
N ALA A 253 7.18 -9.96 -10.34
CA ALA A 253 6.87 -8.66 -10.94
C ALA A 253 7.95 -7.60 -10.68
N VAL A 254 8.48 -7.51 -9.45
CA VAL A 254 9.59 -6.58 -9.13
C VAL A 254 10.84 -6.94 -9.93
N ALA A 255 11.16 -8.24 -10.06
CA ALA A 255 12.27 -8.69 -10.91
C ALA A 255 12.03 -8.36 -12.38
N PHE A 256 10.80 -8.53 -12.88
CA PHE A 256 10.41 -8.20 -14.24
C PHE A 256 10.56 -6.71 -14.53
N ILE A 257 10.11 -5.82 -13.63
CA ILE A 257 10.25 -4.37 -13.77
C ILE A 257 11.71 -3.97 -13.92
N LYS A 258 12.60 -4.55 -13.11
CA LYS A 258 14.04 -4.27 -13.17
C LYS A 258 14.68 -4.78 -14.46
N LYS A 259 14.23 -5.92 -14.95
CA LYS A 259 14.77 -6.57 -16.16
C LYS A 259 14.31 -5.89 -17.45
N ASP A 260 13.02 -5.55 -17.52
CA ASP A 260 12.38 -4.95 -18.69
C ASP A 260 11.41 -3.83 -18.27
N PRO A 261 11.93 -2.64 -17.91
CA PRO A 261 11.10 -1.53 -17.48
C PRO A 261 10.15 -1.07 -18.58
N LYS A 262 10.51 -1.24 -19.86
CA LYS A 262 9.66 -0.85 -20.99
C LYS A 262 8.40 -1.72 -21.04
N ALA A 263 8.55 -3.04 -21.02
CA ALA A 263 7.41 -3.95 -21.03
C ALA A 263 6.53 -3.79 -19.76
N ALA A 264 7.14 -3.52 -18.60
CA ALA A 264 6.39 -3.22 -17.39
C ALA A 264 5.54 -1.94 -17.54
N LEU A 265 6.09 -0.88 -18.13
CA LEU A 265 5.34 0.35 -18.41
C LEU A 265 4.23 0.15 -19.44
N GLU A 266 4.41 -0.72 -20.43
CA GLU A 266 3.35 -1.11 -21.36
C GLU A 266 2.19 -1.81 -20.62
N ALA A 267 2.49 -2.70 -19.67
CA ALA A 267 1.47 -3.31 -18.80
C ALA A 267 0.72 -2.25 -17.98
N TYR A 268 1.45 -1.30 -17.38
CA TYR A 268 0.84 -0.17 -16.67
C TYR A 268 -0.11 0.63 -17.56
N LYS A 269 0.31 1.00 -18.78
CA LYS A 269 -0.52 1.78 -19.70
C LYS A 269 -1.77 1.03 -20.16
N THR A 270 -1.65 -0.26 -20.45
CA THR A 270 -2.78 -1.11 -20.83
C THR A 270 -3.88 -1.11 -19.78
N VAL A 271 -3.48 -1.21 -18.51
CA VAL A 271 -4.41 -1.35 -17.39
C VAL A 271 -4.93 0.00 -16.90
N SER A 272 -4.05 1.01 -16.79
CA SER A 272 -4.41 2.33 -16.24
C SER A 272 -5.08 3.27 -17.24
N GLY A 273 -4.89 3.04 -18.54
CA GLY A 273 -5.30 3.97 -19.60
C GLY A 273 -4.46 5.25 -19.66
N ASP A 274 -3.33 5.31 -18.93
CA ASP A 274 -2.46 6.49 -18.84
C ASP A 274 -1.99 6.96 -20.23
N LYS A 275 -2.18 8.26 -20.49
CA LYS A 275 -1.89 8.92 -21.77
C LYS A 275 -0.47 9.45 -21.89
N THR A 276 0.31 9.46 -20.80
CA THR A 276 1.73 9.84 -20.80
C THR A 276 2.50 8.97 -21.79
N SER A 277 3.38 9.58 -22.59
CA SER A 277 4.15 8.82 -23.58
C SER A 277 5.04 7.76 -22.90
N LEU A 278 5.32 6.65 -23.58
CA LEU A 278 6.19 5.61 -23.03
C LEU A 278 7.60 6.16 -22.77
N ASP A 279 8.09 7.05 -23.63
CA ASP A 279 9.38 7.71 -23.49
C ASP A 279 9.43 8.61 -22.25
N ASP A 280 8.36 9.35 -21.97
CA ASP A 280 8.26 10.17 -20.76
C ASP A 280 8.23 9.32 -19.49
N LEU A 281 7.50 8.20 -19.50
CA LEU A 281 7.48 7.27 -18.37
C LEU A 281 8.85 6.61 -18.17
N LEU A 282 9.53 6.23 -19.25
CA LEU A 282 10.91 5.69 -19.20
C LEU A 282 11.92 6.73 -18.70
N ALA A 283 11.78 7.98 -19.13
CA ALA A 283 12.61 9.08 -18.63
C ALA A 283 12.38 9.29 -17.14
N MET A 284 11.12 9.27 -16.70
CA MET A 284 10.77 9.35 -15.28
C MET A 284 11.40 8.21 -14.46
N LEU A 285 11.44 6.97 -14.97
CA LEU A 285 12.07 5.86 -14.23
C LEU A 285 13.59 6.03 -14.03
N LYS A 286 14.22 6.97 -14.74
CA LYS A 286 15.65 7.32 -14.58
C LYS A 286 15.88 8.41 -13.54
N GLU A 287 14.82 9.04 -13.01
CA GLU A 287 14.93 10.04 -11.97
C GLU A 287 15.45 9.44 -10.65
N PRO A 288 16.20 10.19 -9.81
CA PRO A 288 16.86 9.65 -8.63
C PRO A 288 15.94 8.91 -7.64
N GLY A 289 16.12 7.59 -7.52
CA GLY A 289 15.36 6.71 -6.63
C GLY A 289 14.03 6.20 -7.21
N MET A 290 13.75 6.45 -8.49
CA MET A 290 12.60 5.84 -9.16
C MET A 290 12.81 4.35 -9.49
N ASP A 291 14.05 3.85 -9.32
CA ASP A 291 14.48 2.46 -9.44
C ASP A 291 14.27 1.63 -8.16
N GLU A 292 13.77 2.23 -7.08
CA GLU A 292 13.45 1.61 -5.78
C GLU A 292 12.22 0.67 -5.83
N TRP A 293 12.29 -0.32 -6.73
CA TRP A 293 11.39 -1.47 -6.80
C TRP A 293 11.93 -2.56 -5.88
N ARG A 294 11.24 -2.83 -4.78
CA ARG A 294 11.76 -3.73 -3.75
C ARG A 294 10.64 -4.34 -2.94
N THR A 295 10.93 -5.49 -2.34
CA THR A 295 9.98 -6.27 -1.58
C THR A 295 10.13 -6.12 -0.07
N ASP A 296 11.25 -5.57 0.38
CA ASP A 296 11.55 -5.33 1.77
C ASP A 296 10.98 -3.99 2.26
N PRO A 297 10.36 -3.95 3.46
CA PRO A 297 9.87 -2.70 4.06
C PRO A 297 11.02 -1.73 4.33
N GLN A 298 10.83 -0.43 4.03
CA GLN A 298 11.83 0.63 4.21
C GLN A 298 11.26 1.80 5.00
N GLY A 299 12.01 2.25 6.00
CA GLY A 299 11.68 3.46 6.77
C GLY A 299 10.37 3.35 7.56
N THR A 300 9.81 2.14 7.66
CA THR A 300 8.47 1.92 8.22
C THR A 300 8.44 2.11 9.73
N MET A 301 9.54 1.77 10.42
CA MET A 301 9.71 2.01 11.85
C MET A 301 9.78 3.50 12.19
N LYS A 302 10.39 4.34 11.33
CA LYS A 302 10.39 5.80 11.54
C LYS A 302 8.98 6.39 11.54
N PHE A 303 8.10 5.86 10.68
CA PHE A 303 6.68 6.20 10.69
C PHE A 303 5.98 5.70 11.95
N ALA A 304 6.25 4.46 12.37
CA ALA A 304 5.68 3.91 13.60
C ALA A 304 6.07 4.74 14.84
N GLU A 305 7.34 5.11 14.97
CA GLU A 305 7.87 5.97 16.03
C GLU A 305 7.15 7.31 16.08
N HIS A 306 7.06 7.99 14.92
CA HIS A 306 6.37 9.28 14.81
C HIS A 306 4.89 9.16 15.18
N LEU A 307 4.17 8.20 14.57
CA LEU A 307 2.74 8.04 14.79
C LEU A 307 2.40 7.63 16.24
N HIS A 308 3.25 6.83 16.89
CA HIS A 308 3.11 6.51 18.31
C HIS A 308 3.35 7.74 19.18
N LYS A 309 4.41 8.51 18.89
CA LYS A 309 4.76 9.73 19.65
C LYS A 309 3.63 10.77 19.64
N ILE A 310 2.94 10.93 18.52
CA ILE A 310 1.80 11.86 18.41
C ILE A 310 0.46 11.25 18.88
N GLY A 311 0.48 9.99 19.34
CA GLY A 311 -0.67 9.28 19.89
C GLY A 311 -1.66 8.73 18.86
N THR A 312 -1.30 8.72 17.57
CA THR A 312 -2.08 8.09 16.49
C THR A 312 -2.04 6.57 16.61
N LEU A 313 -0.85 5.99 16.83
CA LEU A 313 -0.73 4.60 17.29
C LEU A 313 -0.75 4.56 18.81
N LYS A 314 -1.48 3.60 19.38
CA LYS A 314 -1.46 3.32 20.83
C LYS A 314 -0.37 2.31 21.20
N THR A 315 0.04 1.49 20.24
CA THR A 315 1.07 0.48 20.41
C THR A 315 2.29 0.83 19.56
N MET A 316 3.46 0.86 20.18
CA MET A 316 4.73 0.94 19.47
C MET A 316 5.17 -0.47 19.06
N PRO A 317 5.31 -0.80 17.76
CA PRO A 317 5.92 -2.06 17.35
C PRO A 317 7.40 -2.08 17.77
N LYS A 318 7.92 -3.26 18.10
CA LYS A 318 9.34 -3.46 18.44
C LYS A 318 10.19 -3.64 17.18
N ALA A 319 9.61 -4.22 16.15
CA ALA A 319 10.23 -4.44 14.85
C ALA A 319 9.16 -4.45 13.76
N TRP A 320 9.56 -4.30 12.51
CA TRP A 320 8.62 -4.32 11.38
C TRP A 320 7.85 -5.64 11.27
N THR A 321 8.46 -6.75 11.72
CA THR A 321 7.85 -8.08 11.76
C THR A 321 6.64 -8.16 12.69
N ASP A 322 6.43 -7.21 13.61
CA ASP A 322 5.23 -7.17 14.46
C ASP A 322 3.97 -6.84 13.64
N TYR A 323 4.08 -6.03 12.59
CA TYR A 323 2.98 -5.64 11.71
C TYR A 323 3.01 -6.29 10.33
N TYR A 324 3.91 -7.24 10.09
CA TYR A 324 3.87 -8.15 8.94
C TYR A 324 3.45 -9.56 9.35
N LEU A 325 3.03 -10.36 8.38
CA LEU A 325 2.78 -11.79 8.56
C LEU A 325 4.08 -12.52 8.90
N PRO A 326 4.05 -13.57 9.73
CA PRO A 326 5.25 -14.32 10.09
C PRO A 326 6.04 -14.84 8.87
N ASP A 327 5.33 -15.35 7.86
CA ASP A 327 5.90 -15.86 6.62
C ASP A 327 6.59 -14.79 5.77
N SER A 328 6.41 -13.50 6.09
CA SER A 328 7.05 -12.39 5.42
C SER A 328 8.36 -11.98 6.09
N ALA A 329 8.76 -12.59 7.21
CA ALA A 329 9.94 -12.20 7.98
C ALA A 329 11.27 -12.27 7.19
N TYR A 330 11.33 -13.07 6.11
CA TYR A 330 12.51 -13.19 5.25
C TYR A 330 12.84 -11.93 4.45
N LEU A 331 11.92 -10.96 4.36
CA LEU A 331 12.08 -9.75 3.57
C LEU A 331 13.22 -8.84 4.09
N ASN A 332 13.70 -9.00 5.33
CA ASN A 332 14.82 -8.22 5.89
C ASN A 332 14.64 -6.69 5.84
N GLY A 333 13.45 -6.20 6.18
CA GLY A 333 13.16 -4.75 6.19
C GLY A 333 13.95 -3.93 7.22
N ASN A 334 13.93 -2.60 7.05
CA ASN A 334 14.55 -1.60 7.93
C ASN A 334 13.62 -0.45 8.34
#